data_AF-A0A5C6W705-F1
#
_entry.id   AF-A0A5C6W705-F1
#
_cell.length_a   1.000
_cell.length_b   1.000
_cell.length_c   1.000
_cell.angle_alpha   90.00
_cell.angle_beta   90.00
_cell.angle_gamma   90.00
#
_symmetry.space_group_name_H-M   'P 1'
#
loop_
_entity.id
_entity.type
_entity.pdbx_description
1 polymer ?
#
loop_
_entity_poly.entity_id
_entity_poly.type
_entity_poly.pdbx_seq_one_letter_code
_entity_poly.pdbx_strand_id
1 'polypeptide(L)'
;MIKVIAMKETPSNMTVYFLNLTEPKAFQLNMVKFTQQKIDILATYNTEEDRFEEVTLLFTKRYLDHLMKQLTAQIHPYHSNVKAL
;
A
#
# COMPACT_ATOMS: atom_id res chain seq x y z
N MET A 1 -5.34 10.54 6.11
CA MET A 1 -5.89 9.25 6.58
C MET A 1 -5.67 8.23 5.48
N ILE A 2 -5.20 7.03 5.81
CA ILE A 2 -4.96 5.96 4.84
C ILE A 2 -6.08 4.92 4.92
N LYS A 3 -6.59 4.46 3.77
CA LYS A 3 -7.60 3.41 3.69
C LYS A 3 -7.14 2.30 2.74
N VAL A 4 -6.93 1.09 3.25
CA VAL A 4 -6.69 -0.10 2.41
C VAL A 4 -7.95 -0.41 1.61
N ILE A 5 -7.81 -0.65 0.31
CA ILE A 5 -8.94 -0.93 -0.60
C ILE A 5 -8.85 -2.29 -1.29
N ALA A 6 -7.64 -2.82 -1.47
CA ALA A 6 -7.43 -4.16 -2.01
C ALA A 6 -6.07 -4.71 -1.57
N MET A 7 -5.96 -6.03 -1.56
CA MET A 7 -4.70 -6.71 -1.28
C MET A 7 -4.57 -7.94 -2.17
N LYS A 8 -3.33 -8.29 -2.51
CA LYS A 8 -2.96 -9.51 -3.20
C LYS A 8 -1.78 -10.12 -2.48
N GLU A 9 -1.96 -11.32 -1.96
CA GLU A 9 -0.93 -12.06 -1.23
C GLU A 9 -0.40 -13.22 -2.08
N THR A 10 0.91 -13.44 -1.99
CA THR A 10 1.63 -14.60 -2.51
C THR A 10 2.54 -15.11 -1.39
N PRO A 11 3.06 -16.36 -1.47
CA PRO A 11 3.87 -16.93 -0.39
C PRO A 11 5.09 -16.09 0.04
N SER A 12 5.63 -15.27 -0.86
CA SER A 12 6.80 -14.43 -0.60
C SER A 12 6.49 -12.94 -0.51
N ASN A 13 5.41 -12.45 -1.14
CA ASN A 13 5.15 -11.03 -1.31
C ASN A 13 3.69 -10.68 -1.04
N MET A 14 3.45 -9.50 -0.46
CA MET A 14 2.13 -8.89 -0.39
C MET A 14 2.12 -7.57 -1.16
N THR A 15 1.11 -7.39 -2.00
CA THR A 15 0.80 -6.13 -2.68
C THR A 15 -0.46 -5.55 -2.06
N VAL A 16 -0.41 -4.28 -1.66
CA VAL A 16 -1.55 -3.58 -1.05
C VAL A 16 -1.84 -2.31 -1.81
N TYR A 17 -3.10 -2.15 -2.19
CA TYR A 17 -3.64 -0.94 -2.78
C TYR A 17 -4.37 -0.16 -1.70
N PHE A 18 -4.08 1.14 -1.61
CA PHE A 18 -4.67 2.00 -0.61
C PHE A 18 -4.93 3.40 -1.15
N LEU A 19 -5.83 4.12 -0.47
CA LEU A 19 -6.11 5.52 -0.70
C LEU A 19 -5.44 6.37 0.37
N ASN A 20 -4.64 7.35 -0.03
CA ASN A 20 -4.24 8.44 0.85
C ASN A 20 -5.29 9.56 0.79
N LEU A 21 -6.25 9.55 1.71
CA LEU A 21 -7.39 10.47 1.74
C LEU A 21 -7.01 11.92 2.08
N THR A 22 -5.72 12.22 2.35
CA THR A 22 -5.26 13.61 2.47
C THR A 22 -4.96 14.25 1.11
N GLU A 23 -4.75 13.45 0.07
CA GLU A 23 -4.43 13.93 -1.26
C GLU A 23 -5.70 14.30 -2.04
N PRO A 24 -5.61 15.16 -3.07
CA PRO A 24 -6.71 15.36 -4.02
C PRO A 24 -7.12 14.04 -4.66
N LYS A 25 -8.42 13.88 -4.98
CA LYS A 25 -9.04 12.61 -5.43
C LYS A 25 -8.27 11.89 -6.55
N ALA A 26 -7.72 12.65 -7.51
CA ALA A 26 -6.94 12.12 -8.63
C ALA A 26 -5.61 11.45 -8.22
N PHE A 27 -5.07 11.79 -7.04
CA PHE A 27 -3.75 11.35 -6.56
C PHE A 27 -3.83 10.43 -5.33
N GLN A 28 -5.03 10.01 -4.94
CA GLN A 28 -5.19 9.21 -3.72
C GLN A 28 -4.71 7.78 -3.88
N LEU A 29 -4.77 7.20 -5.09
CA LEU A 29 -4.51 5.79 -5.30
C LEU A 29 -3.01 5.47 -5.27
N ASN A 30 -2.64 4.62 -4.33
CA ASN A 30 -1.27 4.18 -4.11
C ASN A 30 -1.22 2.64 -4.03
N MET A 31 -0.05 2.10 -4.33
CA MET A 31 0.28 0.68 -4.21
C MET A 31 1.58 0.55 -3.42
N VAL A 32 1.63 -0.39 -2.48
CA VAL A 32 2.89 -0.86 -1.91
C VAL A 32 3.09 -2.35 -2.18
N LYS A 33 4.35 -2.74 -2.30
CA LYS A 33 4.77 -4.14 -2.19
C LYS A 33 5.69 -4.27 -1.00
N PHE A 34 5.45 -5.28 -0.18
CA PHE A 34 6.31 -5.57 0.94
C PHE A 34 6.64 -7.07 1.05
N THR A 35 7.90 -7.33 1.36
CA THR A 35 8.49 -8.64 1.64
C THR A 35 8.99 -8.62 3.08
N GLN A 36 8.78 -9.69 3.85
CA GLN A 36 9.36 -9.85 5.20
C GLN A 36 9.22 -8.60 6.11
N GLN A 37 8.04 -7.96 6.13
CA GLN A 37 7.77 -6.75 6.93
C GLN A 37 8.64 -5.54 6.55
N LYS A 38 8.89 -5.34 5.27
CA LYS A 38 9.53 -4.13 4.74
C LYS A 38 8.85 -3.69 3.46
N ILE A 39 8.58 -2.40 3.31
CA ILE A 39 8.16 -1.84 2.02
C ILE A 39 9.37 -1.83 1.07
N ASP A 40 9.26 -2.61 0.00
CA ASP A 40 10.26 -2.66 -1.07
C ASP A 40 9.90 -1.69 -2.19
N ILE A 41 8.61 -1.55 -2.49
CA ILE A 41 8.10 -0.64 -3.51
C ILE A 41 6.95 0.16 -2.91
N LEU A 42 7.00 1.47 -3.08
CA LEU A 42 5.86 2.38 -2.97
C LEU A 42 5.66 3.04 -4.32
N ALA A 43 4.43 2.98 -4.83
CA ALA A 43 4.06 3.58 -6.09
C ALA A 43 2.77 4.40 -5.97
N THR A 44 2.69 5.49 -6.71
CA THR A 44 1.48 6.30 -6.86
C THR A 44 0.89 6.07 -8.25
N TYR A 45 -0.43 6.12 -8.39
CA TYR A 45 -1.07 6.01 -9.69
C TYR A 45 -1.05 7.36 -10.41
N ASN A 46 -0.38 7.42 -11.55
CA ASN A 46 -0.40 8.56 -12.47
C ASN A 46 -1.60 8.42 -13.41
N THR A 47 -2.54 9.36 -13.27
CA THR A 47 -3.78 9.39 -14.06
C THR A 47 -3.58 9.86 -15.51
N GLU A 48 -2.50 10.60 -15.79
CA GLU A 48 -2.19 11.08 -17.15
C GLU A 48 -1.62 9.96 -18.01
N GLU A 49 -0.83 9.07 -17.39
CA GLU A 49 -0.15 7.96 -18.07
C GLU A 49 -0.82 6.59 -17.86
N ASP A 50 -1.93 6.56 -17.10
CA ASP A 50 -2.67 5.34 -16.74
C ASP A 50 -1.77 4.22 -16.17
N ARG A 51 -0.85 4.60 -15.27
CA ARG A 51 0.12 3.63 -14.71
C ARG A 51 0.57 3.98 -13.31
N PHE A 52 1.11 2.99 -12.60
CA PHE A 52 1.79 3.19 -11.34
C PHE A 52 3.24 3.63 -11.56
N GLU A 53 3.65 4.68 -10.87
CA GLU A 53 5.01 5.20 -10.86
C GLU A 53 5.67 4.92 -9.51
N GLU A 54 6.85 4.31 -9.54
CA GLU A 54 7.61 4.06 -8.32
C GLU A 54 8.15 5.36 -7.73
N VAL A 55 7.80 5.62 -6.47
CA VAL A 55 8.19 6.81 -5.71
C VAL A 55 8.92 6.46 -4.42
N THR A 56 9.29 5.18 -4.21
CA THR A 56 9.91 4.67 -2.98
C THR A 56 11.06 5.55 -2.49
N LEU A 57 11.95 5.95 -3.39
CA LEU A 57 13.17 6.70 -3.07
C LEU A 57 12.91 8.18 -2.72
N LEU A 58 11.70 8.70 -2.97
CA LEU A 58 11.32 10.05 -2.55
C LEU A 58 11.00 10.14 -1.06
N PHE A 59 10.84 8.99 -0.38
CA PHE A 59 10.45 8.94 1.01
C PHE A 59 11.57 8.41 1.91
N THR A 60 11.64 8.97 3.12
CA THR A 60 12.58 8.48 4.13
C THR A 60 12.19 7.09 4.63
N LYS A 61 13.18 6.30 5.08
CA LYS A 61 12.92 5.02 5.75
C LYS A 61 11.92 5.16 6.90
N ARG A 62 12.02 6.24 7.70
CA ARG A 62 11.10 6.50 8.81
C ARG A 62 9.64 6.63 8.34
N TYR A 63 9.43 7.31 7.21
CA TYR A 63 8.10 7.43 6.61
C TYR A 63 7.59 6.05 6.16
N LEU A 64 8.41 5.28 5.45
CA LEU A 64 8.05 3.95 4.97
C LEU A 64 7.74 2.99 6.13
N ASP A 65 8.53 3.00 7.20
CA ASP A 65 8.28 2.22 8.42
C ASP A 65 6.95 2.60 9.08
N HIS A 66 6.61 3.90 9.09
CA HIS A 66 5.33 4.38 9.64
C HIS A 66 4.15 3.98 8.76
N LEU A 67 4.26 4.15 7.44
CA LEU A 67 3.26 3.72 6.46
C LEU A 67 2.98 2.22 6.60
N MET A 68 4.04 1.41 6.70
CA MET A 68 3.91 -0.02 6.90
C MET A 68 3.10 -0.35 8.17
N LYS A 69 3.40 0.27 9.31
CA LYS A 69 2.62 0.05 10.54
C LYS A 69 1.15 0.39 10.36
N GLN A 70 0.83 1.48 9.67
CA GLN A 70 -0.55 1.88 9.40
C GLN A 70 -1.29 0.87 8.51
N LEU A 71 -0.62 0.37 7.46
CA LEU A 71 -1.20 -0.62 6.56
C LEU A 71 -1.38 -1.97 7.27
N THR A 72 -0.36 -2.46 7.97
CA THR A 72 -0.39 -3.74 8.70
C THR A 72 -1.49 -3.76 9.76
N ALA A 73 -1.74 -2.64 10.44
CA ALA A 73 -2.83 -2.50 11.41
C ALA A 73 -4.22 -2.65 10.76
N GLN A 74 -4.37 -2.28 9.49
CA GLN A 74 -5.61 -2.46 8.74
C GLN A 74 -5.73 -3.86 8.13
N ILE A 75 -4.62 -4.55 7.85
CA ILE A 75 -4.59 -5.87 7.20
C ILE A 75 -4.79 -7.01 8.20
N HIS A 76 -4.20 -6.92 9.41
CA HIS A 76 -4.33 -7.97 10.44
C HIS A 76 -5.79 -8.38 10.75
N PRO A 77 -6.76 -7.46 10.86
CA PRO A 77 -8.17 -7.81 11.04
C PRO A 77 -8.81 -8.56 9.87
N TYR A 78 -8.25 -8.49 8.65
CA TYR A 78 -8.79 -9.22 7.49
C TYR A 78 -8.43 -10.71 7.51
N HIS A 79 -7.28 -11.10 8.06
CA HIS A 79 -6.95 -12.53 8.23
C HIS A 79 -7.89 -13.26 9.20
N SER A 80 -8.64 -12.53 10.05
CA SER A 80 -9.63 -13.11 10.96
C SER A 80 -11.01 -13.32 10.30
N ASN A 81 -11.31 -12.61 9.19
CA ASN A 81 -12.66 -12.53 8.62
C ASN A 81 -12.77 -12.99 7.16
N VAL A 82 -11.66 -13.31 6.48
CA VAL A 82 -11.71 -13.93 5.17
C VAL A 82 -11.77 -15.45 5.34
N LYS A 83 -12.98 -15.99 5.54
CA LYS A 83 -13.25 -17.35 5.08
C LYS A 83 -12.94 -17.38 3.59
N ALA A 84 -12.04 -18.29 3.21
CA ALA A 84 -11.71 -18.59 1.82
C ALA A 84 -13.00 -18.67 0.98
N LEU A 85 -13.05 -17.87 -0.10
CA LEU A 85 -13.96 -18.09 -1.22
C LEU A 85 -13.33 -19.12 -2.15
#